data_AF-A0A7S3HX29-F1
#
_entry.id   AF-A0A7S3HX29-F1
#
_cell.length_a   1.000
_cell.length_b   1.000
_cell.length_c   1.000
_cell.angle_alpha   90.00
_cell.angle_beta   90.00
_cell.angle_gamma   90.00
#
_symmetry.space_group_name_H-M   'P 1'
#
loop_
_entity.id
_entity.type
_entity.pdbx_description
1 polymer ?
#
loop_
_entity_poly.entity_id
_entity_poly.type
_entity_poly.pdbx_seq_one_letter_code
_entity_poly.pdbx_strand_id
1 'polypeptide(L)'
;QLKIVENSEQQPDGSKNLMAQEQDILSGIQDRKIALVTQRNGILIASSCGELEFRAQQSLIELISRILPHRGCLTPMHAHLTPATVFPEKSTMFERTNSNSVNYSKSLHQFYFLSAAQKWSIASKIGFSVERLDQFICR
;
A
#
# COMPACT_ATOMS: atom_id res chain seq x y z
N GLN A 1 -17.61 -3.20 -26.78
CA GLN A 1 -16.55 -3.81 -27.60
C GLN A 1 -15.27 -3.03 -27.34
N LEU A 2 -14.24 -3.67 -26.77
CA LEU A 2 -12.95 -3.05 -26.47
C LEU A 2 -11.90 -3.62 -27.44
N LYS A 3 -11.13 -2.75 -28.08
CA LYS A 3 -10.12 -3.08 -29.09
C LYS A 3 -8.74 -3.00 -28.44
N ILE A 4 -8.06 -4.14 -28.34
CA ILE A 4 -6.67 -4.25 -27.90
C ILE A 4 -5.81 -4.23 -29.17
N VAL A 5 -4.77 -3.40 -29.20
CA VAL A 5 -3.76 -3.37 -30.26
C VAL A 5 -2.46 -3.88 -29.66
N GLU A 6 -2.02 -5.06 -30.09
CA GLU A 6 -0.71 -5.63 -29.77
C GLU A 6 0.30 -5.18 -30.83
N ASN A 7 1.51 -4.81 -30.40
CA ASN A 7 2.64 -4.54 -31.30
C ASN A 7 3.78 -5.51 -30.98
N SER A 8 4.40 -5.99 -32.06
CA SER A 8 5.24 -7.18 -32.20
C SER A 8 6.69 -6.99 -31.72
N GLU A 9 7.29 -8.12 -31.33
CA GLU A 9 8.66 -8.28 -30.81
C GLU A 9 9.78 -7.92 -31.81
N GLN A 10 10.88 -7.36 -31.27
CA GLN A 10 12.22 -7.48 -31.85
C GLN A 10 13.21 -7.82 -30.73
N GLN A 11 13.90 -8.97 -30.86
CA GLN A 11 15.01 -9.40 -29.99
C GLN A 11 16.22 -8.46 -30.12
N PRO A 12 17.04 -8.36 -29.07
CA PRO A 12 18.47 -8.59 -29.31
C PRO A 12 19.18 -9.45 -28.25
N ASP A 13 20.38 -9.81 -28.68
CA ASP A 13 21.29 -10.87 -28.28
C ASP A 13 21.83 -10.80 -26.83
N GLY A 14 22.19 -11.98 -26.32
CA GLY A 14 22.62 -12.20 -24.95
C GLY A 14 24.05 -11.76 -24.64
N SER A 15 24.32 -11.67 -23.33
CA SER A 15 25.64 -11.47 -22.71
C SER A 15 26.12 -10.02 -22.62
N LYS A 16 25.42 -9.21 -21.79
CA LYS A 16 25.96 -8.11 -20.96
C LYS A 16 24.78 -7.31 -20.36
N ASN A 17 24.04 -7.84 -19.37
CA ASN A 17 23.08 -6.99 -18.63
C ASN A 17 22.51 -7.55 -17.32
N LEU A 18 23.23 -8.44 -16.61
CA LEU A 18 22.72 -8.98 -15.34
C LEU A 18 22.57 -7.92 -14.23
N MET A 19 23.35 -6.82 -14.23
CA MET A 19 23.18 -5.74 -13.25
C MET A 19 22.16 -4.65 -13.67
N ALA A 20 21.82 -4.52 -14.96
CA ALA A 20 20.81 -3.57 -15.42
C ALA A 20 19.39 -4.17 -15.33
N GLN A 21 19.26 -5.49 -15.49
CA GLN A 21 17.97 -6.18 -15.45
C GLN A 21 17.30 -6.14 -14.07
N GLU A 22 18.04 -6.13 -12.96
CA GLU A 22 17.43 -6.01 -11.63
C GLU A 22 16.86 -4.61 -11.37
N GLN A 23 17.41 -3.57 -11.99
CA GLN A 23 16.87 -2.21 -11.88
C GLN A 23 15.65 -2.00 -12.78
N ASP A 24 15.58 -2.67 -13.94
CA ASP A 24 14.45 -2.54 -14.87
C ASP A 24 13.22 -3.38 -14.48
N ILE A 25 13.38 -4.48 -13.73
CA ILE A 25 12.23 -5.22 -13.19
C ILE A 25 11.53 -4.42 -12.08
N LEU A 26 12.26 -3.53 -11.39
CA LEU A 26 11.70 -2.62 -10.38
C LEU A 26 11.06 -1.36 -10.99
N SER A 27 11.35 -1.02 -12.25
CA SER A 27 10.84 0.18 -12.93
C SER A 27 9.55 -0.09 -13.75
N GLY A 28 9.18 -1.36 -13.97
CA GLY A 28 8.09 -1.75 -14.86
C GLY A 28 6.67 -1.71 -14.30
N ILE A 29 6.47 -1.53 -12.99
CA ILE A 29 5.12 -1.37 -12.42
C ILE A 29 4.76 0.11 -12.50
N GLN A 30 4.17 0.53 -13.62
CA GLN A 30 3.53 1.85 -13.68
C GLN A 30 2.53 1.96 -12.53
N ASP A 31 2.72 2.93 -11.64
CA ASP A 31 1.85 3.25 -10.50
C ASP A 31 0.43 3.59 -11.03
N ARG A 32 -0.42 2.58 -11.21
CA ARG A 32 -1.80 2.77 -11.67
C ARG A 32 -2.64 3.30 -10.51
N LYS A 33 -3.01 4.57 -10.57
CA LYS A 33 -3.96 5.19 -9.66
C LYS A 33 -5.37 5.07 -10.25
N ILE A 34 -6.32 4.57 -9.46
CA ILE A 34 -7.74 4.47 -9.80
C ILE A 34 -8.50 5.42 -8.88
N ALA A 35 -9.27 6.33 -9.48
CA ALA A 35 -10.19 7.20 -8.75
C ALA A 35 -11.61 6.63 -8.82
N LEU A 36 -12.27 6.53 -7.68
CA LEU A 36 -13.64 6.06 -7.53
C LEU A 36 -14.48 7.16 -6.88
N VAL A 37 -15.65 7.44 -7.44
CA VAL A 37 -16.62 8.35 -6.82
C VAL A 37 -17.62 7.53 -6.03
N THR A 38 -17.72 7.79 -4.73
CA THR A 38 -18.65 7.12 -3.84
C THR A 38 -20.06 7.69 -4.00
N GLN A 39 -21.09 6.92 -3.63
CA GLN A 39 -22.49 7.36 -3.64
C GLN A 39 -22.76 8.61 -2.77
N ARG A 40 -21.86 8.91 -1.83
CA ARG A 40 -21.93 10.10 -0.96
C ARG A 40 -21.05 11.25 -1.46
N ASN A 41 -20.70 11.27 -2.74
CA ASN A 41 -19.88 12.28 -3.39
C ASN A 41 -18.44 12.42 -2.86
N GLY A 42 -17.96 11.45 -2.08
CA GLY A 42 -16.54 11.36 -1.71
C GLY A 42 -15.72 10.75 -2.84
N ILE A 43 -14.48 11.22 -3.03
CA ILE A 43 -13.52 10.65 -3.98
C ILE A 43 -12.57 9.72 -3.22
N LEU A 44 -12.48 8.47 -3.66
CA LEU A 44 -11.52 7.50 -3.16
C LEU A 44 -10.45 7.27 -4.23
N ILE A 45 -9.19 7.31 -3.82
CA ILE A 45 -8.04 7.04 -4.69
C ILE A 45 -7.40 5.74 -4.19
N ALA A 46 -7.30 4.77 -5.07
CA ALA A 46 -6.57 3.53 -4.85
C ALA A 46 -5.32 3.53 -5.74
N SER A 47 -4.19 3.17 -5.16
CA SER A 47 -2.92 3.00 -5.89
C SER A 47 -2.34 1.63 -5.57
N SER A 48 -1.71 1.01 -6.57
CA SER A 48 -0.85 -0.14 -6.33
C SER A 48 0.43 0.30 -5.62
N CYS A 49 0.98 -0.58 -4.77
CA CYS A 49 2.33 -0.45 -4.22
C CYS A 49 3.05 -1.80 -4.33
N GLY A 50 4.38 -1.78 -4.22
CA GLY A 50 5.18 -3.01 -4.19
C GLY A 50 4.98 -3.79 -2.90
N GLU A 51 5.25 -5.11 -2.92
CA GLU A 51 5.04 -5.97 -1.74
C GLU A 51 5.84 -5.49 -0.52
N LEU A 52 7.10 -5.11 -0.71
CA LEU A 52 7.96 -4.62 0.38
C LEU A 52 7.37 -3.36 1.05
N GLU A 53 6.88 -2.44 0.23
CA GLU A 53 6.24 -1.20 0.68
C GLU A 53 4.94 -1.50 1.42
N PHE A 54 4.10 -2.37 0.85
CA PHE A 54 2.86 -2.85 1.47
C PHE A 54 3.12 -3.44 2.87
N ARG A 55 4.10 -4.35 2.99
CA ARG A 55 4.44 -4.97 4.28
C ARG A 55 4.94 -3.94 5.30
N ALA A 56 5.80 -3.02 4.86
CA ALA A 56 6.30 -1.95 5.72
C ALA A 56 5.16 -1.05 6.23
N GLN A 57 4.25 -0.62 5.35
CA GLN A 57 3.08 0.18 5.69
C GLN A 57 2.12 -0.57 6.62
N GLN A 58 1.91 -1.86 6.40
CA GLN A 58 1.07 -2.71 7.26
C GLN A 58 1.64 -2.79 8.68
N SER A 59 2.93 -3.11 8.82
CA SER A 59 3.63 -3.14 10.11
C SER A 59 3.64 -1.77 10.79
N LEU A 60 3.78 -0.70 10.02
CA LEU A 60 3.72 0.67 10.52
C LEU A 60 2.36 0.98 11.16
N ILE A 61 1.26 0.67 10.47
CA ILE A 61 -0.09 0.87 11.00
C ILE A 61 -0.31 0.05 12.25
N GLU A 62 0.15 -1.19 12.28
CA GLU A 62 0.03 -2.06 13.45
C GLU A 62 0.74 -1.45 14.67
N LEU A 63 1.98 -1.00 14.51
CA LEU A 63 2.77 -0.42 15.60
C LEU A 63 2.20 0.93 16.06
N ILE A 64 1.80 1.81 15.14
CA ILE A 64 1.13 3.06 15.46
C ILE A 64 -0.17 2.80 16.23
N SER A 65 -0.94 1.79 15.80
CA SER A 65 -2.22 1.45 16.41
C SER A 65 -2.10 1.04 17.89
N ARG A 66 -0.92 0.58 18.31
CA ARG A 66 -0.63 0.21 19.70
C ARG A 66 -0.12 1.38 20.55
N ILE A 67 0.37 2.45 19.92
CA ILE A 67 0.98 3.60 20.61
C ILE A 67 -0.04 4.73 20.77
N LEU A 68 -0.80 5.03 19.72
CA LEU A 68 -1.73 6.15 19.71
C LEU A 68 -3.14 5.70 20.09
N PRO A 69 -3.88 6.50 20.89
CA PRO A 69 -5.28 6.24 21.17
C PRO A 69 -6.14 6.53 19.93
N HIS A 70 -7.17 5.71 19.71
CA HIS A 70 -8.08 5.84 18.58
C HIS A 70 -9.46 6.32 19.02
N ARG A 71 -10.06 7.21 18.22
CA ARG A 71 -11.43 7.69 18.48
C ARG A 71 -12.42 6.54 18.30
N GLY A 72 -13.31 6.36 19.29
CA GLY A 72 -14.34 5.33 19.25
C GLY A 72 -13.82 3.90 19.40
N CYS A 73 -12.60 3.71 19.92
CA CYS A 73 -11.96 2.39 20.11
C CYS A 73 -11.79 1.57 18.81
N LEU A 74 -11.94 2.20 17.65
CA LEU A 74 -11.75 1.56 16.35
C LEU A 74 -10.28 1.65 15.96
N THR A 75 -9.57 0.53 16.08
CA THR A 75 -8.18 0.42 15.65
C THR A 75 -8.06 0.61 14.12
N PRO A 76 -7.12 1.46 13.64
CA PRO A 76 -6.90 1.74 12.23
C PRO A 76 -6.62 0.51 11.37
N MET A 77 -6.02 -0.54 11.96
CA MET A 77 -5.86 -1.86 11.31
C MET A 77 -7.18 -2.44 10.79
N HIS A 78 -8.28 -2.22 11.51
CA HIS A 78 -9.57 -2.82 11.19
C HIS A 78 -10.55 -1.82 10.57
N ALA A 79 -10.26 -0.51 10.68
CA ALA A 79 -11.18 0.54 10.27
C ALA A 79 -11.46 0.57 8.74
N HIS A 80 -10.58 -0.03 7.94
CA HIS A 80 -10.73 -0.11 6.49
C HIS A 80 -11.25 -1.46 6.02
N LEU A 81 -11.31 -2.46 6.91
CA LEU A 81 -11.84 -3.76 6.59
C LEU A 81 -13.36 -3.65 6.52
N THR A 82 -13.89 -3.98 5.35
CA THR A 82 -15.33 -4.00 5.19
C THR A 82 -15.90 -5.16 6.02
N PRO A 83 -16.94 -4.94 6.86
CA PRO A 83 -17.46 -6.00 7.71
C PRO A 83 -17.98 -7.15 6.86
N ALA A 84 -17.58 -8.38 7.19
CA ALA A 84 -17.98 -9.59 6.48
C ALA A 84 -19.51 -9.82 6.48
N THR A 85 -20.25 -9.09 7.31
CA THR A 85 -21.71 -9.20 7.48
C THR A 85 -22.52 -8.43 6.42
N VAL A 86 -21.91 -7.50 5.67
CA VAL A 86 -22.64 -6.62 4.74
C VAL A 86 -22.83 -7.28 3.37
N PHE A 87 -22.04 -8.31 3.04
CA PHE A 87 -22.12 -9.01 1.76
C PHE A 87 -22.53 -10.47 1.97
N PRO A 88 -23.69 -10.90 1.44
CA PRO A 88 -24.19 -12.26 1.64
C PRO A 88 -23.36 -13.34 0.92
N GLU A 89 -22.53 -12.96 -0.06
CA GLU A 89 -21.59 -13.85 -0.73
C GLU A 89 -20.15 -13.47 -0.38
N LYS A 90 -19.46 -14.34 0.37
CA LYS A 90 -18.02 -14.24 0.61
C LYS A 90 -17.27 -14.54 -0.69
N SER A 91 -17.16 -13.56 -1.56
CA SER A 91 -16.31 -13.66 -2.75
C SER A 91 -14.85 -13.78 -2.31
N THR A 92 -14.15 -14.82 -2.76
CA THR A 92 -12.71 -15.01 -2.52
C THR A 92 -11.89 -13.81 -2.99
N MET A 93 -12.34 -13.11 -4.03
CA MET A 93 -11.72 -11.88 -4.52
C MET A 93 -11.85 -10.75 -3.49
N PHE A 94 -13.01 -10.61 -2.84
CA PHE A 94 -13.25 -9.59 -1.84
C PHE A 94 -12.39 -9.79 -0.59
N GLU A 95 -12.31 -11.02 -0.08
CA GLU A 95 -11.43 -11.35 1.05
C GLU A 95 -9.96 -11.06 0.72
N ARG A 96 -9.53 -11.40 -0.50
CA ARG A 96 -8.18 -11.12 -0.99
C ARG A 96 -7.92 -9.61 -1.09
N THR A 97 -8.87 -8.83 -1.59
CA THR A 97 -8.73 -7.37 -1.68
C THR A 97 -8.68 -6.73 -0.30
N ASN A 98 -9.57 -7.11 0.63
CA ASN A 98 -9.55 -6.61 2.01
C ASN A 98 -8.18 -6.88 2.68
N SER A 99 -7.64 -8.09 2.52
CA SER A 99 -6.38 -8.50 3.16
C SER A 99 -5.13 -7.84 2.56
N ASN A 100 -5.21 -7.37 1.31
CA ASN A 100 -4.09 -6.75 0.58
C ASN A 100 -4.30 -5.25 0.35
N SER A 101 -5.17 -4.62 1.14
CA SER A 101 -5.40 -3.19 1.08
C SER A 101 -4.85 -2.50 2.32
N VAL A 102 -4.35 -1.28 2.14
CA VAL A 102 -3.88 -0.44 3.24
C VAL A 102 -4.60 0.90 3.16
N ASN A 103 -5.11 1.38 4.30
CA ASN A 103 -5.68 2.71 4.37
C ASN A 103 -4.56 3.76 4.53
N TYR A 104 -4.19 4.32 3.39
CA TYR A 104 -3.10 5.27 3.28
C TYR A 104 -3.33 6.55 4.09
N SER A 105 -4.39 7.30 3.79
CA SER A 105 -4.49 8.70 4.26
C SER A 105 -4.78 8.88 5.74
N LYS A 106 -5.50 7.94 6.38
CA LYS A 106 -5.94 8.13 7.78
C LYS A 106 -5.03 7.44 8.78
N SER A 107 -4.48 6.29 8.41
CA SER A 107 -3.71 5.46 9.34
C SER A 107 -2.21 5.77 9.27
N LEU A 108 -1.65 5.96 8.08
CA LEU A 108 -0.21 6.23 7.94
C LEU A 108 0.18 7.64 8.36
N HIS A 109 -0.67 8.64 8.09
CA HIS A 109 -0.41 10.02 8.53
C HIS A 109 -0.33 10.18 10.06
N GLN A 110 -0.85 9.21 10.82
CA GLN A 110 -0.68 9.20 12.28
C GLN A 110 0.80 9.10 12.69
N PHE A 111 1.66 8.57 11.82
CA PHE A 111 3.10 8.53 12.02
C PHE A 111 3.68 9.92 12.30
N TYR A 112 3.15 10.97 11.67
CA TYR A 112 3.66 12.33 11.83
C TYR A 112 3.44 12.91 13.22
N PHE A 113 2.45 12.43 13.98
CA PHE A 113 2.17 12.86 15.35
C PHE A 113 3.06 12.17 16.40
N LEU A 114 3.85 11.17 16.01
CA LEU A 114 4.77 10.50 16.92
C LEU A 114 5.99 11.37 17.25
N SER A 115 6.49 11.25 18.48
CA SER A 115 7.76 11.85 18.86
C SER A 115 8.92 11.23 18.09
N ALA A 116 10.05 11.93 18.00
CA ALA A 116 11.24 11.41 17.32
C ALA A 116 11.66 10.03 17.88
N ALA A 117 11.70 9.89 19.21
CA ALA A 117 12.04 8.62 19.86
C ALA A 117 11.08 7.47 19.48
N GLN A 118 9.78 7.75 19.36
CA GLN A 118 8.80 6.77 18.91
C GLN A 118 9.01 6.38 17.45
N LYS A 119 9.25 7.36 16.57
CA LYS A 119 9.56 7.12 15.15
C LYS A 119 10.79 6.22 14.98
N TRP A 120 11.87 6.52 15.69
CA TRP A 120 13.09 5.70 15.69
C TRP A 120 12.83 4.28 16.21
N SER A 121 12.08 4.14 17.31
CA SER A 121 11.73 2.82 17.86
C SER A 121 10.92 1.97 16.89
N ILE A 122 9.94 2.57 16.20
CA ILE A 122 9.16 1.88 15.17
C ILE A 122 10.04 1.51 13.99
N ALA A 123 10.81 2.46 13.46
CA ALA A 123 11.69 2.25 12.31
C ALA A 123 12.66 1.09 12.55
N SER A 124 13.28 1.04 13.73
CA SER A 124 14.15 -0.06 14.15
C SER A 124 13.44 -1.42 14.23
N LYS A 125 12.16 -1.46 14.63
CA LYS A 125 11.38 -2.71 14.71
C LYS A 125 10.96 -3.23 13.34
N ILE A 126 10.66 -2.35 12.40
CA ILE A 126 10.29 -2.72 11.03
C ILE A 126 11.55 -3.05 10.21
N GLY A 127 12.70 -2.49 10.57
CA GLY A 127 13.97 -2.71 9.85
C GLY A 127 14.22 -1.68 8.74
N PHE A 128 13.68 -0.47 8.86
CA PHE A 128 13.91 0.63 7.93
C PHE A 128 14.40 1.88 8.67
N SER A 129 14.95 2.84 7.93
CA SER A 129 15.19 4.18 8.46
C SER A 129 13.89 4.98 8.54
N VAL A 130 13.87 6.02 9.37
CA VAL A 130 12.70 6.91 9.49
C VAL A 130 12.41 7.60 8.15
N GLU A 131 13.45 8.00 7.43
CA GLU A 131 13.36 8.64 6.11
C GLU A 131 12.77 7.69 5.07
N ARG A 132 13.14 6.40 5.13
CA ARG A 132 12.58 5.41 4.20
C ARG A 132 11.10 5.15 4.47
N LEU A 133 10.69 5.12 5.73
CA LEU A 133 9.28 5.04 6.09
C LEU A 133 8.52 6.29 5.63
N ASP A 134 9.12 7.48 5.75
CA ASP A 134 8.52 8.73 5.28
C ASP A 134 8.29 8.74 3.77
N GLN A 135 9.24 8.20 2.99
CA GLN A 135 9.09 8.00 1.55
C GLN A 135 7.91 7.08 1.20
N PHE A 136 7.68 6.03 1.99
CA PHE A 136 6.52 5.14 1.80
C PHE A 136 5.18 5.80 2.17
N ILE A 137 5.17 6.92 2.91
CA ILE A 137 3.95 7.64 3.32
C ILE A 137 3.63 8.82 2.40
N CYS A 138 4.61 9.33 1.63
CA CYS A 138 4.46 10.51 0.78
C CYS A 138 4.13 10.23 -0.70
N ARG A 139 4.06 8.96 -1.12
CA ARG A 139 3.84 8.51 -2.51
C ARG A 139 2.36 8.55 -2.97
#